data_AF-A0A836VV82-F1
#
_entry.id   AF-A0A836VV82-F1
#
_cell.length_a   1.000
_cell.length_b   1.000
_cell.length_c   1.000
_cell.angle_alpha   90.00
_cell.angle_beta   90.00
_cell.angle_gamma   90.00
#
_symmetry.space_group_name_H-M   'P 1'
#
loop_
_entity.id
_entity.type
_entity.pdbx_description
1 polymer ?
#
loop_
_entity_poly.entity_id
_entity_poly.type
_entity_poly.pdbx_seq_one_letter_code
_entity_poly.pdbx_strand_id
1 'polypeptide(L)'
;MKKNSCRYKDLVFDYQLSLLDEKKRLDFETHLKECPVCQRELKIARAIETDLTSELKTGDIEGEIIKRLAYLRDLKPGFSLTELITPFVYAFGYLTAGIILLPIVINIPFDRLGSILTTFVSDGILNLIIIGAILLLSATIISFSMIGEHG
;
A
#
# COMPACT_ATOMS: atom_id res chain seq x y z
N MET A 1 15.44 41.99 2.13
CA MET A 1 15.53 40.51 2.17
C MET A 1 16.20 40.10 3.47
N LYS A 2 15.45 39.54 4.44
CA LYS A 2 16.01 39.06 5.71
C LYS A 2 16.76 37.74 5.48
N LYS A 3 18.07 37.71 5.72
CA LYS A 3 18.85 36.47 5.83
C LYS A 3 18.40 35.76 7.11
N ASN A 4 17.41 34.87 7.02
CA ASN A 4 16.84 34.15 8.16
C ASN A 4 17.68 32.96 8.65
N SER A 5 18.83 32.69 8.04
CA SER A 5 19.69 31.56 8.42
C SER A 5 20.84 32.08 9.29
N CYS A 6 20.83 31.70 10.57
CA CYS A 6 22.00 31.84 11.42
C CYS A 6 23.13 30.94 10.88
N ARG A 7 24.37 31.44 10.89
CA ARG A 7 25.57 30.67 10.49
C ARG A 7 25.80 29.43 11.34
N TYR A 8 25.34 29.45 12.60
CA TYR A 8 25.53 28.37 13.57
C TYR A 8 24.35 27.39 13.61
N LYS A 9 23.43 27.44 12.63
CA LYS A 9 22.23 26.58 12.64
C LYS A 9 22.59 25.09 12.65
N ASP A 10 23.58 24.69 11.88
CA ASP A 10 23.96 23.27 11.74
C ASP A 10 24.60 22.71 13.02
N LEU A 11 25.15 23.59 13.87
CA LEU A 11 25.81 23.23 15.12
C LEU A 11 24.82 22.99 16.28
N VAL A 12 23.53 23.29 16.10
CA VAL A 12 22.50 23.12 17.13
C VAL A 12 22.33 21.64 17.51
N PHE A 13 22.29 20.75 16.51
CA PHE A 13 22.15 19.31 16.74
C PHE A 13 23.44 18.72 17.33
N ASP A 14 24.59 19.11 16.80
CA ASP A 14 25.89 18.69 17.34
C ASP A 14 26.06 19.11 18.80
N TYR A 15 25.59 20.31 19.16
CA TYR A 15 25.58 20.77 20.55
C TYR A 15 24.66 19.91 21.42
N GLN A 16 23.44 19.63 20.97
CA GLN A 16 22.47 18.82 21.73
C GLN A 16 22.96 17.38 21.93
N LEU A 17 23.58 16.79 20.91
CA LEU A 17 24.15 15.44 20.95
C LEU A 17 25.53 15.38 21.63
N SER A 18 26.04 16.51 22.17
CA SER A 18 27.37 16.60 22.79
C SER A 18 28.53 16.18 21.87
N LEU A 19 28.40 16.40 20.56
CA LEU A 19 29.40 16.07 19.53
C LEU A 19 30.39 17.22 19.25
N LEU A 20 30.16 18.41 19.82
CA LEU A 20 31.05 19.56 19.63
C LEU A 20 32.31 19.47 20.51
N ASP A 21 33.45 19.81 19.90
CA ASP A 21 34.69 20.06 20.63
C ASP A 21 34.49 21.15 21.70
N GLU A 22 35.19 21.04 22.83
CA GLU A 22 35.04 21.92 24.00
C GLU A 22 35.15 23.42 23.64
N LYS A 23 36.09 23.75 22.75
CA LYS A 23 36.27 25.13 22.25
C LYS A 23 35.08 25.62 21.43
N LYS A 24 34.54 24.79 20.54
CA LYS A 24 33.37 25.14 19.71
C LYS A 24 32.09 25.22 20.55
N ARG A 25 32.00 24.40 21.60
CA ARG A 25 30.90 24.42 22.55
C ARG A 25 30.80 25.77 23.27
N LEU A 26 31.92 26.27 23.80
CA LEU A 26 31.99 27.59 24.46
C LEU A 26 31.62 28.74 23.52
N ASP A 27 32.14 28.73 22.29
CA ASP A 27 31.82 29.73 21.27
C ASP A 27 30.33 29.70 20.93
N PHE A 28 29.76 28.51 20.78
CA PHE A 28 28.35 28.33 20.47
C PHE A 28 27.44 28.72 21.65
N GLU A 29 27.80 28.42 22.89
CA GLU A 29 27.05 28.84 24.08
C GLU A 29 26.98 30.35 24.23
N THR A 30 28.08 31.04 23.91
CA THR A 30 28.12 32.50 23.88
C THR A 30 27.15 33.04 22.83
N HIS A 31 27.17 32.46 21.63
CA HIS A 31 26.24 32.81 20.55
C HIS A 31 24.77 32.50 20.91
N LEU A 32 24.51 31.40 21.60
CA LEU A 32 23.17 30.94 21.95
C LEU A 32 22.46 31.90 22.91
N LYS A 33 23.21 32.66 23.73
CA LYS A 33 22.63 33.70 24.60
C LYS A 33 22.05 34.87 23.82
N GLU A 34 22.61 35.17 22.66
CA GLU A 34 22.26 36.36 21.87
C GLU A 34 21.34 36.05 20.68
N CYS A 35 21.34 34.82 20.17
CA CYS A 35 20.64 34.46 18.94
C CYS A 35 19.27 33.77 19.18
N PRO A 36 18.14 34.45 18.92
CA PRO A 36 16.81 33.87 19.14
C PRO A 36 16.47 32.74 18.16
N VAL A 37 17.14 32.69 16.99
CA VAL A 37 16.93 31.62 15.99
C VAL A 37 17.50 30.30 16.52
N CYS A 38 18.75 30.29 16.97
CA CYS A 38 19.39 29.11 17.53
C CYS A 38 18.71 28.63 18.82
N GLN A 39 18.20 29.55 19.66
CA GLN A 39 17.39 29.18 20.82
C GLN A 39 16.10 28.44 20.45
N ARG A 40 15.42 28.87 19.38
CA ARG A 40 14.20 28.22 18.90
C ARG A 40 14.50 26.83 18.36
N GLU A 41 15.52 26.70 17.52
CA GLU A 41 15.95 25.41 16.96
C GLU A 41 16.36 24.43 18.08
N LEU A 42 17.07 24.90 19.12
CA LEU A 42 17.43 24.06 20.27
C LEU A 42 16.20 23.57 21.06
N LYS A 43 15.17 24.40 21.22
CA LYS A 43 13.91 23.98 21.84
C LYS A 43 13.21 22.89 21.03
N ILE A 44 13.22 22.99 19.70
CA ILE A 44 12.65 21.97 18.82
C ILE A 44 13.44 20.66 18.94
N ALA A 45 14.78 20.73 18.89
CA ALA A 45 15.64 19.56 19.03
C ALA A 45 15.38 18.81 20.36
N ARG A 46 15.25 19.55 21.47
CA ARG A 46 14.90 18.97 22.78
C ARG A 46 13.51 18.34 22.82
N ALA A 47 12.52 18.96 22.18
CA ALA A 47 11.18 18.40 22.10
C ALA A 47 11.18 17.07 21.33
N ILE A 48 11.88 17.02 20.19
CA ILE A 48 12.04 15.78 19.41
C ILE A 48 12.74 14.70 20.24
N GLU A 49 13.82 15.04 20.94
CA GLU A 49 14.51 14.08 21.80
C GLU A 49 13.60 13.57 22.91
N THR A 50 12.79 14.44 23.52
CA THR A 50 11.81 14.04 24.55
C THR A 50 10.74 13.11 23.97
N ASP A 51 10.25 13.40 22.76
CA ASP A 51 9.28 12.54 22.08
C ASP A 51 9.90 11.18 21.71
N LEU A 52 11.17 11.15 21.28
CA LEU A 52 11.90 9.92 20.93
C LEU A 52 12.38 9.11 22.15
N THR A 53 12.63 9.76 23.29
CA THR A 53 13.00 9.11 24.56
C THR A 53 11.80 8.76 25.42
N SER A 54 10.61 9.33 25.13
CA SER A 54 9.38 8.81 25.69
C SER A 54 9.28 7.34 25.31
N GLU A 55 9.19 6.47 26.31
CA GLU A 55 9.10 5.02 26.10
C GLU A 55 8.03 4.75 25.05
N LEU A 56 8.45 4.31 23.86
CA LEU A 56 7.59 3.59 22.93
C LEU A 56 7.11 2.36 23.70
N LYS A 57 6.00 2.50 24.42
CA LYS A 57 5.36 1.40 25.12
C LYS A 57 5.00 0.38 24.06
N THR A 58 5.78 -0.68 23.97
CA THR A 58 5.60 -1.79 23.04
C THR A 58 4.17 -2.34 23.09
N GLY A 59 3.48 -2.17 24.23
CA GLY A 59 2.07 -2.52 24.42
C GLY A 59 1.06 -1.75 23.56
N ASP A 60 1.37 -0.55 23.05
CA ASP A 60 0.43 0.21 22.19
C ASP A 60 0.38 -0.36 20.77
N ILE A 61 1.52 -0.84 20.27
CA ILE A 61 1.59 -1.54 18.98
C ILE A 61 0.90 -2.90 19.10
N GLU A 62 1.19 -3.66 20.16
CA GLU A 62 0.54 -4.94 20.43
C GLU A 62 -0.98 -4.78 20.59
N GLY A 63 -1.43 -3.73 21.29
CA GLY A 63 -2.85 -3.42 21.45
C GLY A 63 -3.56 -3.12 20.13
N GLU A 64 -2.92 -2.37 19.23
CA GLU A 64 -3.48 -2.05 17.91
C GLU A 64 -3.48 -3.28 16.98
N ILE A 65 -2.45 -4.12 17.06
CA ILE A 65 -2.39 -5.40 16.33
C ILE A 65 -3.49 -6.35 16.82
N ILE A 66 -3.69 -6.48 18.13
CA ILE A 66 -4.75 -7.32 18.71
C ILE A 66 -6.14 -6.83 18.28
N LYS A 67 -6.36 -5.51 18.27
CA LYS A 67 -7.63 -4.93 17.77
C LYS A 67 -7.86 -5.23 16.30
N ARG A 68 -6.84 -5.06 15.45
CA ARG A 68 -6.94 -5.40 14.01
C ARG A 68 -7.19 -6.88 13.79
N LEU A 69 -6.52 -7.75 14.53
CA LEU A 69 -6.74 -9.19 14.45
C LEU A 69 -8.13 -9.60 14.93
N ALA A 70 -8.67 -8.95 15.97
CA ALA A 70 -10.04 -9.17 16.42
C ALA A 70 -11.06 -8.75 15.36
N TYR A 71 -10.88 -7.58 14.74
CA TYR A 71 -11.71 -7.11 13.64
C TYR A 71 -11.69 -8.07 12.43
N LEU A 72 -10.51 -8.52 12.02
CA LEU A 72 -10.35 -9.47 10.91
C LEU A 72 -10.90 -10.86 11.23
N ARG A 73 -10.87 -11.29 12.48
CA ARG A 73 -11.46 -12.56 12.93
C ARG A 73 -12.99 -12.52 12.98
N ASP A 74 -13.56 -11.37 13.35
CA ASP A 74 -15.01 -11.15 13.36
C ASP A 74 -15.58 -10.92 11.95
N LEU A 75 -14.74 -10.42 11.03
CA LEU A 75 -14.90 -10.59 9.59
C LEU A 75 -14.65 -12.05 9.21
N LYS A 76 -15.51 -12.97 9.66
CA LYS A 76 -15.63 -14.27 9.00
C LYS A 76 -15.79 -13.98 7.50
N PRO A 77 -14.96 -14.54 6.60
CA PRO A 77 -15.32 -14.64 5.20
C PRO A 77 -16.47 -15.65 5.16
N GLY A 78 -17.67 -15.17 5.47
CA GLY A 78 -18.89 -15.91 5.23
C GLY A 78 -18.96 -16.04 3.73
N PHE A 79 -18.49 -17.17 3.21
CA PHE A 79 -18.62 -17.58 1.82
C PHE A 79 -20.09 -17.46 1.45
N SER A 80 -20.51 -16.27 1.02
CA SER A 80 -21.90 -16.03 0.67
C SER A 80 -22.08 -16.62 -0.71
N LEU A 81 -23.14 -17.40 -0.90
CA LEU A 81 -23.49 -17.91 -2.22
C LEU A 81 -23.56 -16.78 -3.26
N THR A 82 -23.92 -15.58 -2.83
CA THR A 82 -23.87 -14.37 -3.65
C THR A 82 -22.47 -14.01 -4.11
N GLU A 83 -21.44 -14.04 -3.26
CA GLU A 83 -20.05 -13.77 -3.67
C GLU A 83 -19.52 -14.82 -4.65
N LEU A 84 -19.99 -16.07 -4.56
CA LEU A 84 -19.67 -17.12 -5.52
C LEU A 84 -20.38 -16.93 -6.87
N ILE A 85 -21.66 -16.53 -6.86
CA ILE A 85 -22.50 -16.45 -8.07
C ILE A 85 -22.27 -15.14 -8.84
N THR A 86 -21.96 -14.06 -8.14
CA THR A 86 -21.71 -12.72 -8.72
C THR A 86 -20.69 -12.73 -9.87
N PRO A 87 -19.50 -13.37 -9.74
CA PRO A 87 -18.54 -13.44 -10.85
C PRO A 87 -19.09 -14.22 -12.06
N PHE A 88 -19.92 -15.25 -11.86
CA PHE A 88 -20.55 -15.98 -12.97
C PHE A 88 -21.59 -15.11 -13.70
N VAL A 89 -22.38 -14.34 -12.96
CA VAL A 89 -23.38 -13.42 -13.55
C VAL A 89 -22.69 -12.34 -14.38
N TYR A 90 -21.62 -11.73 -13.85
CA TYR A 90 -20.84 -10.76 -14.60
C TYR A 90 -20.15 -11.39 -15.80
N ALA A 91 -19.54 -12.57 -15.66
CA ALA A 91 -18.92 -13.28 -16.78
C ALA A 91 -19.92 -13.55 -17.91
N PHE A 92 -21.13 -14.01 -17.57
CA PHE A 92 -22.19 -14.26 -18.55
C PHE A 92 -22.71 -12.96 -19.19
N GLY A 93 -22.83 -11.89 -18.40
CA GLY A 93 -23.18 -10.55 -18.90
C GLY A 93 -22.15 -10.01 -19.90
N TYR A 94 -20.87 -10.12 -19.61
CA TYR A 94 -19.82 -9.70 -20.53
C TYR A 94 -19.75 -10.58 -21.78
N LEU A 95 -19.95 -11.89 -21.66
CA LEU A 95 -20.00 -12.80 -22.81
C LEU A 95 -21.15 -12.46 -23.75
N THR A 96 -22.36 -12.25 -23.21
CA THR A 96 -23.55 -11.90 -23.99
C THR A 96 -23.41 -10.53 -24.63
N ALA A 97 -22.93 -9.52 -23.89
CA ALA A 97 -22.64 -8.20 -24.44
C ALA A 97 -21.58 -8.26 -25.56
N GLY A 98 -20.53 -9.06 -25.38
CA GLY A 98 -19.49 -9.28 -26.38
C GLY A 98 -20.07 -9.88 -27.66
N ILE A 99 -20.87 -10.95 -27.57
CA ILE A 99 -21.48 -11.59 -28.75
C ILE A 99 -22.39 -10.62 -29.52
N ILE A 100 -23.10 -9.74 -28.82
CA ILE A 100 -24.00 -8.76 -29.44
C ILE A 100 -23.23 -7.59 -30.06
N LEU A 101 -22.20 -7.07 -29.38
CA LEU A 101 -21.47 -5.87 -29.79
C LEU A 101 -20.39 -6.15 -30.85
N LEU A 102 -19.74 -7.32 -30.78
CA LEU A 102 -18.64 -7.70 -31.67
C LEU A 102 -18.99 -7.66 -33.17
N PRO A 103 -20.15 -8.15 -33.65
CA PRO A 103 -20.53 -7.99 -35.06
C PRO A 103 -20.77 -6.53 -35.46
N ILE A 104 -21.24 -5.70 -34.53
CA ILE A 104 -21.50 -4.27 -34.78
C ILE A 104 -20.18 -3.51 -34.92
N VAL A 105 -19.19 -3.81 -34.07
CA VAL A 105 -17.87 -3.15 -34.09
C VAL A 105 -17.02 -3.59 -35.29
N ILE A 106 -17.08 -4.87 -35.67
CA ILE A 106 -16.22 -5.43 -36.74
C ILE A 106 -16.97 -5.49 -38.09
N ASN A 107 -18.22 -5.00 -38.13
CA ASN A 107 -19.08 -4.97 -39.33
C ASN A 107 -19.22 -6.36 -39.97
N ILE A 108 -19.29 -7.40 -39.14
CA ILE A 108 -19.46 -8.79 -39.57
C ILE A 108 -20.95 -9.09 -39.64
N PRO A 109 -21.45 -9.63 -40.76
CA PRO A 109 -22.87 -9.91 -40.88
C PRO A 109 -23.25 -11.09 -39.96
N PHE A 110 -24.39 -10.95 -39.28
CA PHE A 110 -24.86 -11.85 -38.22
C PHE A 110 -25.05 -13.31 -38.68
N ASP A 111 -25.26 -13.53 -39.97
CA ASP A 111 -25.38 -14.84 -40.61
C ASP A 111 -24.07 -15.65 -40.53
N ARG A 112 -22.91 -15.00 -40.46
CA ARG A 112 -21.59 -15.67 -40.36
C ARG A 112 -21.12 -15.90 -38.92
N LEU A 113 -21.67 -15.18 -37.95
CA LEU A 113 -21.35 -15.35 -36.53
C LEU A 113 -21.60 -16.77 -36.04
N GLY A 114 -22.72 -17.39 -36.45
CA GLY A 114 -23.05 -18.76 -36.08
C GLY A 114 -21.94 -19.74 -36.46
N SER A 115 -21.42 -19.64 -37.68
CA SER A 115 -20.33 -20.51 -38.16
C SER A 115 -19.02 -20.32 -37.39
N ILE A 116 -18.63 -19.06 -37.12
CA ILE A 116 -17.41 -18.73 -36.37
C ILE A 116 -17.54 -19.17 -34.91
N LEU A 117 -18.68 -18.92 -34.27
CA LEU A 117 -18.97 -19.39 -32.93
C LEU A 117 -18.96 -20.92 -32.87
N THR A 118 -19.54 -21.64 -33.83
CA THR A 118 -19.51 -23.11 -33.81
C THR A 118 -18.10 -23.67 -33.93
N THR A 119 -17.22 -23.05 -34.72
CA THR A 119 -15.80 -23.45 -34.82
C THR A 119 -15.03 -23.11 -33.53
N PHE A 120 -15.29 -21.95 -32.92
CA PHE A 120 -14.73 -21.60 -31.61
C PHE A 120 -15.27 -22.48 -30.47
N VAL A 121 -16.52 -22.91 -30.55
CA VAL A 121 -17.18 -23.80 -29.58
C VAL A 121 -16.62 -25.22 -29.70
N SER A 122 -16.40 -25.72 -30.92
CA SER A 122 -15.86 -27.08 -31.12
C SER A 122 -14.37 -27.18 -30.78
N ASP A 123 -13.57 -26.17 -31.15
CA ASP A 123 -12.10 -26.27 -31.07
C ASP A 123 -11.49 -25.39 -29.95
N GLY A 124 -12.22 -24.34 -29.53
CA GLY A 124 -11.71 -23.30 -28.64
C GLY A 124 -12.16 -23.41 -27.19
N ILE A 125 -13.36 -23.92 -26.89
CA ILE A 125 -13.87 -23.97 -25.50
C ILE A 125 -13.03 -24.85 -24.60
N LEU A 126 -12.56 -26.00 -25.08
CA LEU A 126 -11.68 -26.86 -24.27
C LEU A 126 -10.38 -26.12 -23.93
N ASN A 127 -9.78 -25.44 -24.90
CA ASN A 127 -8.56 -24.66 -24.71
C ASN A 127 -8.78 -23.43 -23.82
N LEU A 128 -9.91 -22.74 -23.94
CA LEU A 128 -10.26 -21.59 -23.09
C LEU A 128 -10.56 -22.01 -21.65
N ILE A 129 -11.22 -23.16 -21.45
CA ILE A 129 -11.44 -23.75 -20.13
C ILE A 129 -10.10 -24.17 -19.52
N ILE A 130 -9.19 -24.77 -20.29
CA ILE A 130 -7.86 -25.16 -19.82
C ILE A 130 -7.04 -23.92 -19.41
N ILE A 131 -7.00 -22.89 -20.26
CA ILE A 131 -6.29 -21.63 -19.94
C ILE A 131 -6.91 -20.94 -18.72
N GLY A 132 -8.25 -20.91 -18.64
CA GLY A 132 -8.98 -20.37 -17.49
C GLY A 132 -8.69 -21.14 -16.19
N ALA A 133 -8.62 -22.47 -16.26
CA ALA A 133 -8.29 -23.33 -15.12
C ALA A 133 -6.83 -23.15 -14.67
N ILE A 134 -5.89 -23.01 -15.61
CA ILE A 134 -4.47 -22.73 -15.31
C ILE A 134 -4.33 -21.36 -14.64
N LEU A 135 -5.04 -20.34 -15.13
CA LEU A 135 -5.02 -19.01 -14.53
C LEU A 135 -5.64 -19.01 -13.12
N LEU A 136 -6.77 -19.71 -12.92
CA LEU A 136 -7.37 -19.89 -11.60
C LEU A 136 -6.44 -20.61 -10.63
N LEU A 137 -5.80 -21.70 -11.05
CA LEU A 137 -4.82 -22.42 -10.24
C LEU A 137 -3.64 -21.53 -9.88
N SER A 138 -3.09 -20.77 -10.83
CA SER A 138 -1.99 -19.84 -10.57
C SER A 138 -2.38 -18.74 -9.58
N ALA A 139 -3.60 -18.19 -9.68
CA ALA A 139 -4.10 -17.18 -8.76
C ALA A 139 -4.28 -17.74 -7.34
N THR A 140 -4.77 -18.98 -7.21
CA THR A 140 -4.88 -19.64 -5.90
C THR A 140 -3.52 -19.94 -5.29
N ILE A 141 -2.54 -20.40 -6.07
CA ILE A 141 -1.16 -20.66 -5.57
C ILE A 141 -0.51 -19.36 -5.09
N ILE A 142 -0.64 -18.27 -5.85
CA ILE A 142 -0.11 -16.95 -5.44
C ILE A 142 -0.80 -16.47 -4.16
N SER A 143 -2.12 -16.65 -4.05
CA SER A 143 -2.87 -16.26 -2.85
C SER A 143 -2.45 -17.07 -1.62
N PHE A 144 -2.16 -18.37 -1.78
CA PHE A 144 -1.62 -19.21 -0.70
C PHE A 144 -0.18 -18.86 -0.33
N SER A 145 0.66 -18.52 -1.32
CA SER A 145 2.04 -18.08 -1.07
C SER A 145 2.10 -16.78 -0.25
N MET A 146 1.15 -15.86 -0.45
CA MET A 146 1.07 -14.63 0.34
C MET A 146 0.53 -14.85 1.77
N ILE A 147 -0.17 -15.95 2.03
CA ILE A 147 -0.63 -16.32 3.37
C ILE A 147 0.49 -17.01 4.18
N GLY A 148 1.43 -17.69 3.51
CA GLY A 148 2.55 -18.40 4.15
C GLY A 148 3.69 -17.54 4.68
N GLU A 149 3.88 -16.31 4.18
CA GLU A 149 4.91 -15.38 4.68
C GLU A 149 4.51 -14.61 5.95
N HIS A 150 3.33 -14.90 6.51
CA HIS A 150 2.83 -14.31 7.76
C HIS A 150 2.57 -15.34 8.88
N GLY A 151 3.15 -16.55 8.75
CA GLY A 151 3.13 -17.61 9.78
C GLY A 151 4.44 -17.73 10.53
#